data_AF-A0A7X0XNY3-F1
#
_entry.id   AF-A0A7X0XNY3-F1
#
_cell.length_a   1.000
_cell.length_b   1.000
_cell.length_c   1.000
_cell.angle_alpha   90.00
_cell.angle_beta   90.00
_cell.angle_gamma   90.00
#
_symmetry.space_group_name_H-M   'P 1'
#
loop_
_entity.id
_entity.type
_entity.pdbx_description
1 polymer ?
#
loop_
_entity_poly.entity_id
_entity_poly.type
_entity_poly.pdbx_seq_one_letter_code
_entity_poly.pdbx_strand_id
1 'polypeptide(L)'
;MVDWKGLAKKSIEKSTEAAKQGVSKSKEKADEKKREKALQEEQDLAFEKMVLGASLRAEKLNLKGKNKKQILEAEHIRNQQIRNNQFIFEKPAKTTVIIDGDFIRITRKGLGNALTVGTSGEKVIKISDVNSVQLSPPGGIVSGYLQFTLAGNRNTQGLSEAVKDENSVIFIKDDLDMAVVIKAIVEELMAQDASGVTVNQQDLSPAEELRKYKALLDDGILTQDEFDAKKKQLLDM
;
A
#
# COMPACT_ATOMS: atom_id res chain seq x y z
N MET A 1 47.72 27.02 -62.90
CA MET A 1 46.85 28.13 -62.45
C MET A 1 45.92 27.55 -61.40
N VAL A 2 45.99 28.01 -60.14
CA VAL A 2 45.17 27.46 -59.05
C VAL A 2 43.73 27.97 -59.22
N ASP A 3 42.75 27.07 -59.24
CA ASP A 3 41.33 27.43 -59.33
C ASP A 3 40.80 27.90 -57.99
N TRP A 4 41.04 29.19 -57.71
CA TRP A 4 40.56 29.88 -56.51
C TRP A 4 39.03 29.97 -56.46
N LYS A 5 38.32 29.95 -57.60
CA LYS A 5 36.85 29.99 -57.64
C LYS A 5 36.23 28.66 -57.25
N GLY A 6 36.78 27.55 -57.73
CA GLY A 6 36.35 26.20 -57.34
C GLY A 6 36.57 25.91 -55.85
N LEU A 7 37.70 26.36 -55.29
CA LEU A 7 38.00 26.24 -53.86
C LEU A 7 37.04 27.08 -52.99
N ALA A 8 36.73 28.30 -53.39
CA ALA A 8 35.76 29.15 -52.68
C ALA A 8 34.36 28.54 -52.65
N LYS A 9 33.89 28.01 -53.79
CA LYS A 9 32.57 27.35 -53.89
C LYS A 9 32.48 26.11 -52.98
N LYS A 10 33.52 25.26 -52.99
CA LYS A 10 33.58 24.06 -52.16
C LYS A 10 33.62 24.38 -50.66
N SER A 11 34.26 25.49 -50.28
CA SER A 11 34.27 25.98 -48.89
C SER A 11 32.88 26.44 -48.41
N ILE A 12 32.13 27.13 -49.29
CA ILE A 12 30.75 27.58 -49.00
C ILE A 12 29.78 26.39 -48.91
N GLU A 13 29.89 25.41 -49.82
CA GLU A 13 29.08 24.18 -49.78
C GLU A 13 29.33 23.38 -48.50
N LYS A 14 30.60 23.18 -48.11
CA LYS A 14 30.95 22.49 -46.86
C LYS A 14 30.42 23.21 -45.62
N SER A 15 30.46 24.54 -45.62
CA SER A 15 29.96 25.36 -44.51
C SER A 15 28.42 25.32 -44.41
N THR A 16 27.72 25.34 -45.55
CA THR A 16 26.25 25.24 -45.59
C THR A 16 25.75 23.84 -45.23
N GLU A 17 26.49 22.79 -45.61
CA GLU A 17 26.17 21.42 -45.24
C GLU A 17 26.41 21.15 -43.74
N ALA A 18 27.51 21.66 -43.18
CA ALA A 18 27.76 21.61 -41.74
C ALA A 18 26.67 22.36 -40.94
N ALA A 19 26.21 23.52 -41.43
CA ALA A 19 25.11 24.25 -40.80
C ALA A 19 23.78 23.48 -40.85
N LYS A 20 23.44 22.85 -41.98
CA LYS A 20 22.24 22.00 -42.12
C LYS A 20 22.29 20.79 -41.17
N GLN A 21 23.44 20.12 -41.07
CA GLN A 21 23.62 18.99 -40.16
C GLN A 21 23.51 19.41 -38.68
N GLY A 22 24.06 20.57 -38.31
CA GLY A 22 23.94 21.12 -36.96
C GLY A 22 22.48 21.44 -36.57
N VAL A 23 21.71 22.03 -37.48
CA VAL A 23 20.28 22.32 -37.28
C VAL A 23 19.46 21.03 -37.18
N SER A 24 19.75 20.03 -38.01
CA SER A 24 19.10 18.72 -37.97
C SER A 24 19.31 18.02 -36.62
N LYS A 25 20.56 17.91 -36.16
CA LYS A 25 20.90 17.32 -34.85
C LYS A 25 20.26 18.08 -33.68
N SER A 26 20.15 19.40 -33.79
CA SER A 26 19.52 20.23 -32.75
C SER A 26 18.01 20.03 -32.68
N LYS A 27 17.34 19.88 -33.84
CA LYS A 27 15.91 19.51 -33.90
C LYS A 27 15.66 18.11 -33.35
N GLU A 28 16.48 17.14 -33.74
CA GLU A 28 16.37 15.75 -33.28
C GLU A 28 16.48 15.65 -31.76
N LYS A 29 17.48 16.31 -31.15
CA LYS A 29 17.61 16.38 -29.68
C LYS A 29 16.43 17.06 -28.98
N ALA A 30 15.86 18.09 -29.61
CA ALA A 30 14.69 18.78 -29.05
C ALA A 30 13.44 17.89 -29.10
N ASP A 31 13.28 17.12 -30.17
CA ASP A 31 12.17 16.18 -30.33
C ASP A 31 12.32 14.95 -29.43
N GLU A 32 13.54 14.43 -29.27
CA GLU A 32 13.88 13.39 -28.29
C GLU A 32 13.51 13.82 -26.86
N LYS A 33 13.97 15.01 -26.44
CA LYS A 33 13.63 15.57 -25.12
C LYS A 33 12.13 15.75 -24.91
N LYS A 34 11.38 16.12 -25.95
CA LYS A 34 9.92 16.20 -25.89
C LYS A 34 9.27 14.83 -25.72
N ARG A 35 9.76 13.81 -26.43
CA ARG A 35 9.28 12.43 -26.31
C ARG A 35 9.56 11.85 -24.93
N GLU A 36 10.77 12.03 -24.41
CA GLU A 36 11.12 11.61 -23.04
C GLU A 36 10.23 12.28 -22.00
N LYS A 37 10.00 13.59 -22.15
CA LYS A 37 9.11 14.32 -21.26
C LYS A 37 7.66 13.80 -21.33
N ALA A 38 7.14 13.55 -22.53
CA ALA A 38 5.80 13.01 -22.71
C ALA A 38 5.67 11.60 -22.10
N LEU A 39 6.68 10.75 -22.28
CA LEU A 39 6.73 9.42 -21.67
C LEU A 39 6.75 9.50 -20.14
N GLN A 40 7.54 10.41 -19.58
CA GLN A 40 7.57 10.63 -18.13
C GLN A 40 6.22 11.12 -17.60
N GLU A 41 5.57 12.06 -18.31
CA GLU A 41 4.24 12.55 -17.93
C GLU A 41 3.18 11.43 -17.99
N GLU A 42 3.27 10.55 -18.99
CA GLU A 42 2.39 9.37 -19.11
C GLU A 42 2.62 8.38 -17.95
N GLN A 43 3.88 8.10 -17.61
CA GLN A 43 4.23 7.24 -16.47
C GLN A 43 3.76 7.84 -15.13
N ASP A 44 3.96 9.14 -14.92
CA ASP A 44 3.52 9.84 -13.72
C ASP A 44 1.99 9.81 -13.58
N LEU A 45 1.27 9.98 -14.70
CA LEU A 45 -0.20 9.90 -14.75
C LEU A 45 -0.69 8.46 -14.48
N ALA A 46 -0.03 7.45 -15.04
CA ALA A 46 -0.35 6.06 -14.81
C ALA A 46 -0.14 5.68 -13.34
N PHE A 47 0.97 6.11 -12.74
CA PHE A 47 1.25 5.92 -11.31
C PHE A 47 0.20 6.60 -10.43
N GLU A 48 -0.16 7.85 -10.73
CA GLU A 48 -1.21 8.57 -10.00
C GLU A 48 -2.55 7.82 -10.04
N LYS A 49 -2.99 7.38 -11.22
CA LYS A 49 -4.24 6.61 -11.36
C LYS A 49 -4.21 5.31 -10.57
N MET A 50 -3.09 4.58 -10.64
CA MET A 50 -2.90 3.33 -9.90
C MET A 50 -2.98 3.54 -8.39
N VAL A 51 -2.29 4.57 -7.87
CA VAL A 51 -2.27 4.87 -6.43
C VAL A 51 -3.65 5.30 -5.94
N LEU A 52 -4.31 6.21 -6.65
CA LEU A 52 -5.61 6.73 -6.26
C LEU A 52 -6.71 5.68 -6.38
N GLY A 53 -6.66 4.80 -7.39
CA GLY A 53 -7.60 3.69 -7.54
C GLY A 53 -7.53 2.67 -6.39
N ALA A 54 -6.38 2.55 -5.73
CA ALA A 54 -6.19 1.66 -4.59
C ALA A 54 -6.37 2.35 -3.22
N SER A 55 -6.59 3.67 -3.18
CA SER A 55 -6.70 4.43 -1.93
C SER A 55 -8.16 4.60 -1.50
N LEU A 56 -8.47 4.23 -0.26
CA LEU A 56 -9.78 4.45 0.36
C LEU A 56 -10.04 5.92 0.73
N ARG A 57 -9.03 6.78 0.63
CA ARG A 57 -9.09 8.20 1.00
C ARG A 57 -8.60 9.13 -0.10
N ALA A 58 -8.61 8.68 -1.35
CA ALA A 58 -8.11 9.42 -2.51
C ALA A 58 -8.66 10.85 -2.58
N GLU A 59 -9.97 11.02 -2.33
CA GLU A 59 -10.66 12.32 -2.37
C GLU A 59 -10.16 13.33 -1.32
N LYS A 60 -9.54 12.86 -0.23
CA LYS A 60 -9.02 13.71 0.85
C LYS A 60 -7.58 14.15 0.61
N LEU A 61 -6.89 13.60 -0.40
CA LEU A 61 -5.49 13.89 -0.67
C LEU A 61 -5.33 15.25 -1.36
N ASN A 62 -4.52 16.13 -0.78
CA ASN A 62 -4.22 17.43 -1.39
C ASN A 62 -3.08 17.31 -2.41
N LEU A 63 -3.41 16.93 -3.65
CA LEU A 63 -2.44 16.68 -4.73
C LEU A 63 -1.92 17.95 -5.43
N LYS A 64 -1.92 19.11 -4.76
CA LYS A 64 -1.52 20.39 -5.36
C LYS A 64 -0.05 20.73 -5.08
N GLY A 65 0.60 21.31 -6.09
CA GLY A 65 1.93 21.91 -5.96
C GLY A 65 3.08 20.90 -5.94
N LYS A 66 4.23 21.33 -5.40
CA LYS A 66 5.50 20.60 -5.47
C LYS A 66 5.50 19.28 -4.68
N ASN A 67 4.55 19.10 -3.77
CA ASN A 67 4.51 17.93 -2.88
C ASN A 67 3.68 16.76 -3.45
N LYS A 68 3.02 16.93 -4.60
CA LYS A 68 2.14 15.91 -5.21
C LYS A 68 2.82 14.53 -5.28
N LYS A 69 4.06 14.48 -5.78
CA LYS A 69 4.81 13.24 -5.94
C LYS A 69 5.05 12.54 -4.59
N GLN A 70 5.47 13.28 -3.57
CA GLN A 70 5.70 12.76 -2.22
C GLN A 70 4.41 12.23 -1.58
N ILE A 71 3.28 12.92 -1.81
CA ILE A 71 1.97 12.49 -1.30
C ILE A 71 1.53 11.17 -1.96
N LEU A 72 1.71 11.04 -3.28
CA LEU A 72 1.40 9.82 -4.01
C LEU A 72 2.31 8.65 -3.59
N GLU A 73 3.60 8.90 -3.38
CA GLU A 73 4.54 7.89 -2.87
C GLU A 73 4.16 7.42 -1.46
N ALA A 74 3.85 8.36 -0.55
CA ALA A 74 3.41 8.02 0.81
C ALA A 74 2.09 7.24 0.80
N GLU A 75 1.14 7.61 -0.06
CA GLU A 75 -0.12 6.89 -0.18
C GLU A 75 0.07 5.51 -0.81
N HIS A 76 0.97 5.36 -1.78
CA HIS A 76 1.32 4.06 -2.35
C HIS A 76 1.86 3.10 -1.28
N ILE A 77 2.76 3.59 -0.43
CA ILE A 77 3.32 2.83 0.70
C ILE A 77 2.20 2.46 1.68
N ARG A 78 1.33 3.40 2.06
CA ARG A 78 0.18 3.12 2.93
C ARG A 78 -0.72 2.04 2.35
N ASN A 79 -1.05 2.12 1.05
CA ASN A 79 -1.90 1.13 0.39
C ASN A 79 -1.25 -0.26 0.38
N GLN A 80 0.07 -0.35 0.18
CA GLN A 80 0.81 -1.62 0.29
C GLN A 80 0.75 -2.18 1.71
N GLN A 81 0.93 -1.33 2.73
CA GLN A 81 0.85 -1.74 4.14
C GLN A 81 -0.54 -2.28 4.48
N ILE A 82 -1.60 -1.57 4.11
CA ILE A 82 -2.98 -2.01 4.34
C ILE A 82 -3.25 -3.36 3.67
N ARG A 83 -2.80 -3.56 2.43
CA ARG A 83 -2.92 -4.85 1.73
C ARG A 83 -2.20 -6.00 2.44
N ASN A 84 -1.11 -5.69 3.13
CA ASN A 84 -0.34 -6.65 3.91
C ASN A 84 -0.81 -6.73 5.38
N ASN A 85 -2.03 -6.28 5.67
CA ASN A 85 -2.62 -6.25 7.02
C ASN A 85 -1.77 -5.50 8.06
N GLN A 86 -1.01 -4.49 7.61
CA GLN A 86 -0.22 -3.60 8.45
C GLN A 86 -0.82 -2.21 8.43
N PHE A 87 -1.21 -1.72 9.61
CA PHE A 87 -1.88 -0.43 9.78
C PHE A 87 -1.04 0.46 10.68
N ILE A 88 -0.66 1.63 10.20
CA ILE A 88 0.20 2.57 10.94
C ILE A 88 -0.57 3.85 11.20
N PHE A 89 -0.87 4.09 12.48
CA PHE A 89 -1.45 5.31 12.98
C PHE A 89 -0.31 6.21 13.50
N GLU A 90 0.02 7.26 12.77
CA GLU A 90 1.10 8.18 13.17
C GLU A 90 0.64 9.17 14.27
N LYS A 91 -0.67 9.38 14.42
CA LYS A 91 -1.27 10.35 15.34
C LYS A 91 -2.51 9.76 16.04
N PRO A 92 -2.84 10.21 17.27
CA PRO A 92 -2.12 11.20 18.09
C PRO A 92 -0.82 10.67 18.70
N ALA A 93 -0.64 9.36 18.79
CA ALA A 93 0.60 8.72 19.19
C ALA A 93 0.84 7.48 18.32
N LYS A 94 2.11 7.21 18.00
CA LYS A 94 2.44 6.20 16.99
C LYS A 94 2.04 4.80 17.43
N THR A 95 1.07 4.23 16.73
CA THR A 95 0.55 2.89 16.97
C THR A 95 0.57 2.09 15.67
N THR A 96 1.11 0.89 15.73
CA THR A 96 1.12 -0.05 14.60
C THR A 96 0.26 -1.25 14.97
N VAL A 97 -0.69 -1.59 14.10
CA VAL A 97 -1.51 -2.79 14.20
C VAL A 97 -1.12 -3.73 13.06
N ILE A 98 -0.81 -4.98 13.37
CA ILE A 98 -0.54 -6.04 12.39
C ILE A 98 -1.52 -7.17 12.67
N ILE A 99 -2.18 -7.69 11.62
CA ILE A 99 -3.04 -8.87 11.73
C ILE A 99 -2.33 -10.01 10.99
N ASP A 100 -1.84 -11.01 11.73
CA ASP A 100 -1.07 -12.14 11.23
C ASP A 100 -1.74 -13.48 11.60
N GLY A 101 -2.55 -14.00 10.67
CA GLY A 101 -3.35 -15.20 10.91
C GLY A 101 -4.35 -14.95 12.04
N ASP A 102 -4.20 -15.69 13.14
CA ASP A 102 -5.10 -15.66 14.29
C ASP A 102 -4.72 -14.59 15.33
N PHE A 103 -3.76 -13.72 15.03
CA PHE A 103 -3.23 -12.75 15.99
C PHE A 103 -3.39 -11.30 15.52
N ILE A 104 -3.68 -10.44 16.50
CA ILE A 104 -3.65 -8.98 16.38
C ILE A 104 -2.50 -8.47 17.23
N ARG A 105 -1.53 -7.83 16.60
CA ARG A 105 -0.36 -7.25 17.27
C ARG A 105 -0.47 -5.74 17.30
N ILE A 106 -0.49 -5.17 18.48
CA ILE A 106 -0.56 -3.72 18.69
C ILE A 106 0.76 -3.26 19.29
N THR A 107 1.55 -2.52 18.53
CA THR A 107 2.81 -1.93 18.98
C THR A 107 2.65 -0.42 19.17
N ARG A 108 2.88 0.06 20.40
CA ARG A 108 2.86 1.50 20.72
C ARG A 108 4.29 2.01 20.85
N LYS A 109 4.74 2.84 19.90
CA LYS A 109 6.10 3.41 19.89
C LYS A 109 6.10 4.87 20.35
N GLY A 110 7.19 5.29 20.98
CA GLY A 110 7.48 6.70 21.30
C GLY A 110 7.23 7.10 22.75
N LEU A 111 7.93 8.17 23.17
CA LEU A 111 7.94 8.70 24.54
C LEU A 111 6.56 9.17 25.02
N GLY A 112 5.69 9.62 24.11
CA GLY A 112 4.31 10.02 24.42
C GLY A 112 3.42 8.85 24.87
N ASN A 113 3.58 7.67 24.26
CA ASN A 113 2.84 6.46 24.65
C ASN A 113 3.33 5.89 25.99
N ALA A 114 4.62 6.02 26.30
CA ALA A 114 5.18 5.61 27.58
C ALA A 114 4.59 6.41 28.76
N LEU A 115 4.23 7.68 28.54
CA LEU A 115 3.60 8.54 29.56
C LEU A 115 2.09 8.27 29.75
N THR A 116 1.39 7.77 28.73
CA THR A 116 -0.08 7.54 28.79
C THR A 116 -0.46 6.10 29.14
N VAL A 117 0.29 5.11 28.66
CA VAL A 117 -0.02 3.67 28.82
C VAL A 117 0.91 3.00 29.84
N GLY A 118 2.01 3.66 30.26
CA GLY A 118 2.92 3.16 31.30
C GLY A 118 3.88 2.04 30.86
N THR A 119 3.64 1.39 29.72
CA THR A 119 4.53 0.39 29.11
C THR A 119 4.68 0.65 27.61
N SER A 120 5.92 0.73 27.14
CA SER A 120 6.21 0.65 25.70
C SER A 120 6.37 -0.82 25.37
N GLY A 121 5.31 -1.45 24.87
CA GLY A 121 5.28 -2.88 24.60
C GLY A 121 4.50 -3.22 23.33
N GLU A 122 4.83 -4.38 22.77
CA GLU A 122 3.97 -5.08 21.82
C GLU A 122 2.92 -5.86 22.61
N LYS A 123 1.64 -5.63 22.30
CA LYS A 123 0.52 -6.44 22.79
C LYS A 123 0.14 -7.41 21.70
N VAL A 124 0.04 -8.69 22.04
CA VAL A 124 -0.47 -9.72 21.14
C VAL A 124 -1.82 -10.18 21.69
N ILE A 125 -2.85 -10.16 20.84
CA ILE A 125 -4.20 -10.60 21.14
C ILE A 125 -4.51 -11.74 20.17
N LYS A 126 -4.97 -12.88 20.69
CA LYS A 126 -5.48 -13.94 19.83
C LYS A 126 -6.93 -13.62 19.43
N ILE A 127 -7.27 -13.76 18.16
CA ILE A 127 -8.58 -13.42 17.61
C ILE A 127 -9.70 -14.25 18.28
N SER A 128 -9.44 -15.52 18.59
CA SER A 128 -10.37 -16.38 19.32
C SER A 128 -10.75 -15.84 20.72
N ASP A 129 -9.93 -14.96 21.29
CA ASP A 129 -10.16 -14.38 22.62
C ASP A 129 -10.91 -13.03 22.53
N VAL A 130 -11.14 -12.53 21.31
CA VAL A 130 -11.87 -11.29 21.04
C VAL A 130 -13.36 -11.59 21.01
N ASN A 131 -14.11 -11.00 21.95
CA ASN A 131 -15.56 -11.14 22.01
C ASN A 131 -16.29 -10.11 21.13
N SER A 132 -15.72 -8.91 21.00
CA SER A 132 -16.28 -7.86 20.13
C SER A 132 -15.24 -6.82 19.73
N VAL A 133 -15.52 -6.14 18.62
CA VAL A 133 -14.72 -5.02 18.11
C VAL A 133 -15.59 -3.77 18.08
N GLN A 134 -15.25 -2.76 18.87
CA GLN A 134 -15.98 -1.50 18.93
C GLN A 134 -15.23 -0.40 18.17
N LEU A 135 -15.88 0.20 17.18
CA LEU A 135 -15.39 1.38 16.47
C LEU A 135 -16.18 2.61 16.91
N SER A 136 -15.49 3.57 17.51
CA SER A 136 -16.02 4.90 17.80
C SER A 136 -15.40 5.92 16.84
N PRO A 137 -16.17 6.48 15.89
CA PRO A 137 -15.63 7.41 14.91
C PRO A 137 -15.22 8.75 15.57
N PRO A 138 -14.21 9.44 15.03
CA PRO A 138 -13.80 10.74 15.52
C PRO A 138 -14.90 11.80 15.29
N GLY A 139 -15.09 12.70 16.25
CA GLY A 139 -16.10 13.76 16.21
C GLY A 139 -15.49 15.13 16.44
N GLY A 140 -15.60 16.04 15.46
CA GLY A 140 -15.03 17.39 15.57
C GLY A 140 -13.52 17.37 15.86
N ILE A 141 -13.13 17.78 17.07
CA ILE A 141 -11.74 17.85 17.58
C ILE A 141 -11.35 16.54 18.31
N VAL A 142 -12.31 15.68 18.61
CA VAL A 142 -12.15 14.47 19.42
C VAL A 142 -11.63 13.32 18.54
N SER A 143 -10.58 12.64 19.00
CA SER A 143 -10.03 11.44 18.34
C SER A 143 -11.01 10.27 18.43
N GLY A 144 -10.98 9.40 17.42
CA GLY A 144 -11.72 8.14 17.42
C GLY A 144 -10.92 7.03 18.09
N TYR A 145 -11.58 5.92 18.40
CA TYR A 145 -10.91 4.72 18.92
C TYR A 145 -11.51 3.44 18.37
N LEU A 146 -10.66 2.42 18.27
CA LEU A 146 -11.01 1.04 17.94
C LEU A 146 -10.61 0.18 19.13
N GLN A 147 -11.58 -0.46 19.79
CA GLN A 147 -11.36 -1.22 21.02
C GLN A 147 -11.71 -2.70 20.82
N PHE A 148 -10.80 -3.57 21.25
CA PHE A 148 -11.00 -5.02 21.29
C PHE A 148 -11.44 -5.45 22.70
N THR A 149 -12.63 -6.02 22.82
CA THR A 149 -13.12 -6.58 24.08
C THR A 149 -12.65 -8.03 24.22
N LEU A 150 -11.90 -8.32 25.28
CA LEU A 150 -11.42 -9.67 25.61
C LEU A 150 -12.25 -10.32 26.73
N ALA A 151 -12.33 -11.64 26.73
CA ALA A 151 -12.97 -12.38 27.83
C ALA A 151 -12.29 -12.10 29.18
N GLY A 152 -13.06 -11.69 30.18
CA GLY A 152 -12.57 -11.38 31.54
C GLY A 152 -12.09 -9.94 31.74
N ASN A 153 -12.12 -9.08 30.71
CA ASN A 153 -11.77 -7.67 30.85
C ASN A 153 -13.00 -6.79 31.14
N ARG A 154 -12.88 -5.80 32.03
CA ARG A 154 -13.95 -4.83 32.27
C ARG A 154 -13.89 -3.78 31.18
N ASN A 155 -14.88 -3.77 30.28
CA ASN A 155 -14.98 -2.75 29.24
C ASN A 155 -15.15 -1.37 29.86
N THR A 156 -14.21 -0.48 29.58
CA THR A 156 -14.23 0.93 29.95
C THR A 156 -14.76 1.75 28.78
N GLN A 157 -15.80 2.55 29.00
CA GLN A 157 -16.43 3.37 27.96
C GLN A 157 -15.87 4.80 27.99
N GLY A 158 -15.39 5.28 26.84
CA GLY A 158 -15.02 6.68 26.63
C GLY A 158 -13.55 6.90 26.29
N LEU A 159 -13.28 8.02 25.62
CA LEU A 159 -11.95 8.32 25.05
C LEU A 159 -10.86 8.41 26.13
N SER A 160 -11.14 9.00 27.30
CA SER A 160 -10.14 9.16 28.36
C SER A 160 -9.63 7.83 28.93
N GLU A 161 -10.46 6.79 28.90
CA GLU A 161 -10.09 5.44 29.34
C GLU A 161 -9.50 4.63 28.19
N ALA A 162 -10.01 4.80 26.96
CA ALA A 162 -9.44 4.20 25.75
C ALA A 162 -7.98 4.63 25.50
N VAL A 163 -7.60 5.86 25.88
CA VAL A 163 -6.20 6.32 25.84
C VAL A 163 -5.27 5.49 26.73
N LYS A 164 -5.80 4.93 27.81
CA LYS A 164 -5.04 4.14 28.78
C LYS A 164 -5.22 2.63 28.58
N ASP A 165 -6.08 2.23 27.66
CA ASP A 165 -6.41 0.83 27.41
C ASP A 165 -5.43 0.21 26.39
N GLU A 166 -4.77 -0.87 26.82
CA GLU A 166 -3.84 -1.64 25.99
C GLU A 166 -4.53 -2.33 24.80
N ASN A 167 -5.85 -2.51 24.84
CA ASN A 167 -6.65 -3.14 23.80
C ASN A 167 -7.36 -2.13 22.89
N SER A 168 -7.00 -0.83 23.00
CA SER A 168 -7.59 0.25 22.21
C SER A 168 -6.58 0.94 21.30
N VAL A 169 -6.96 1.21 20.06
CA VAL A 169 -6.17 1.96 19.07
C VAL A 169 -6.84 3.31 18.85
N ILE A 170 -6.11 4.39 19.10
CA ILE A 170 -6.62 5.75 18.91
C ILE A 170 -6.18 6.26 17.55
N PHE A 171 -7.08 6.94 16.86
CA PHE A 171 -6.83 7.44 15.52
C PHE A 171 -7.53 8.78 15.26
N ILE A 172 -7.00 9.51 14.29
CA ILE A 172 -7.57 10.78 13.82
C ILE A 172 -8.53 10.54 12.64
N LYS A 173 -9.27 11.59 12.26
CA LYS A 173 -10.24 11.52 11.15
C LYS A 173 -9.69 11.00 9.82
N ASP A 174 -8.40 11.26 9.54
CA ASP A 174 -7.74 10.85 8.30
C ASP A 174 -7.37 9.36 8.26
N ASP A 175 -7.53 8.65 9.38
CA ASP A 175 -7.22 7.23 9.56
C ASP A 175 -8.46 6.38 9.87
N LEU A 176 -9.66 6.96 9.78
CA LEU A 176 -10.93 6.25 9.99
C LEU A 176 -11.09 5.07 9.01
N ASP A 177 -10.62 5.22 7.77
CA ASP A 177 -10.60 4.18 6.75
C ASP A 177 -9.83 2.93 7.24
N MET A 178 -8.62 3.10 7.81
CA MET A 178 -7.87 1.98 8.37
C MET A 178 -8.60 1.32 9.53
N ALA A 179 -9.19 2.11 10.43
CA ALA A 179 -9.94 1.56 11.57
C ALA A 179 -11.17 0.74 11.12
N VAL A 180 -11.84 1.18 10.05
CA VAL A 180 -12.93 0.43 9.41
C VAL A 180 -12.42 -0.88 8.79
N VAL A 181 -11.28 -0.85 8.09
CA VAL A 181 -10.68 -2.06 7.49
C VAL A 181 -10.28 -3.06 8.57
N ILE A 182 -9.61 -2.62 9.64
CA ILE A 182 -9.24 -3.49 10.76
C ILE A 182 -10.49 -4.14 11.36
N LYS A 183 -11.53 -3.36 11.63
CA LYS A 183 -12.80 -3.88 12.16
C LYS A 183 -13.37 -4.97 11.25
N ALA A 184 -13.43 -4.73 9.95
CA ALA A 184 -13.96 -5.68 8.99
C ALA A 184 -13.16 -7.00 8.95
N ILE A 185 -11.82 -6.91 8.91
CA ILE A 185 -10.94 -8.10 8.91
C ILE A 185 -11.14 -8.91 10.19
N VAL A 186 -11.15 -8.25 11.35
CA VAL A 186 -11.28 -8.97 12.63
C VAL A 186 -12.66 -9.59 12.79
N GLU A 187 -13.74 -8.90 12.39
CA GLU A 187 -15.09 -9.47 12.41
C GLU A 187 -15.23 -10.68 11.47
N GLU A 188 -14.59 -10.64 10.30
CA GLU A 188 -14.55 -11.77 9.37
C GLU A 188 -13.83 -12.98 9.99
N LEU A 189 -12.66 -12.78 10.59
CA LEU A 189 -11.89 -13.84 11.24
C LEU A 189 -12.63 -14.42 12.46
N MET A 190 -13.28 -13.57 13.27
CA MET A 190 -14.14 -14.01 14.36
C MET A 190 -15.32 -14.87 13.87
N ALA A 191 -15.92 -14.53 12.72
CA ALA A 191 -17.01 -15.30 12.14
C ALA A 191 -16.53 -16.66 11.60
N GLN A 192 -15.32 -16.72 11.05
CA GLN A 192 -14.70 -17.97 10.61
C GLN A 192 -14.45 -18.91 11.80
N ASP A 193 -13.90 -18.38 12.90
CA ASP A 193 -13.68 -19.11 14.15
C ASP A 193 -15.01 -19.64 14.74
N ALA A 194 -16.05 -18.82 14.76
CA ALA A 194 -17.36 -19.19 15.29
C ALA A 194 -18.09 -20.25 14.44
N SER A 195 -17.77 -20.35 13.16
CA SER A 195 -18.38 -21.32 12.24
C SER A 195 -17.81 -22.73 12.37
N GLY A 196 -16.80 -22.94 13.24
CA GLY A 196 -16.14 -24.24 13.39
C GLY A 196 -15.41 -24.71 12.13
N VAL A 197 -15.22 -23.83 11.14
CA VAL A 197 -14.37 -24.10 9.99
C VAL A 197 -12.96 -23.82 10.43
N THR A 198 -12.39 -24.76 11.17
CA THR A 198 -10.94 -24.86 11.34
C THR A 198 -10.38 -25.00 9.92
N VAL A 199 -9.89 -23.90 9.33
CA VAL A 199 -8.94 -23.99 8.21
C VAL A 199 -7.64 -24.47 8.83
N ASN A 200 -7.62 -25.75 9.18
CA ASN A 200 -6.40 -26.44 9.51
C ASN A 200 -5.60 -26.42 8.20
N GLN A 201 -4.56 -25.60 8.13
CA GLN A 201 -3.64 -25.48 6.98
C GLN A 201 -2.86 -26.78 6.69
N GLN A 202 -3.35 -27.92 7.16
CA GLN A 202 -2.69 -29.22 7.03
C GLN A 202 -3.51 -30.28 6.29
N ASP A 203 -4.76 -29.99 5.88
CA ASP A 203 -5.53 -30.91 5.02
C ASP A 203 -6.38 -30.16 3.98
N LEU A 204 -5.76 -29.32 3.14
CA LEU A 204 -6.42 -28.94 1.90
C LEU A 204 -6.41 -30.16 0.99
N SER A 205 -7.59 -30.63 0.58
CA SER A 205 -7.71 -31.62 -0.48
C SER A 205 -6.88 -31.15 -1.69
N PRO A 206 -6.13 -32.03 -2.39
CA PRO A 206 -5.37 -31.66 -3.59
C PRO A 206 -6.19 -30.85 -4.61
N ALA A 207 -7.51 -31.05 -4.64
CA ALA A 207 -8.45 -30.32 -5.48
C ALA A 207 -8.59 -28.82 -5.13
N GLU A 208 -8.48 -28.43 -3.86
CA GLU A 208 -8.57 -27.03 -3.43
C GLU A 208 -7.28 -26.27 -3.69
N GLU A 209 -6.13 -26.91 -3.51
CA GLU A 209 -4.83 -26.36 -3.90
C GLU A 209 -4.77 -26.13 -5.42
N LEU A 210 -5.29 -27.08 -6.20
CA LEU A 210 -5.44 -26.95 -7.65
C LEU A 210 -6.27 -25.73 -8.08
N ARG A 211 -7.32 -25.37 -7.32
CA ARG A 211 -8.11 -24.15 -7.59
C ARG A 211 -7.34 -22.87 -7.33
N LYS A 212 -6.52 -22.83 -6.27
CA LYS A 212 -5.65 -21.67 -5.97
C LYS A 212 -4.58 -21.48 -7.03
N TYR A 213 -3.91 -22.56 -7.44
CA TYR A 213 -2.92 -22.49 -8.53
C TYR A 213 -3.56 -22.06 -9.86
N LYS A 214 -4.81 -22.46 -10.11
CA LYS A 214 -5.53 -22.03 -11.30
C LYS A 214 -5.88 -20.54 -11.25
N ALA A 215 -6.27 -20.02 -10.09
CA ALA A 215 -6.49 -18.58 -9.92
C ALA A 215 -5.20 -17.78 -10.19
N LEU A 216 -4.05 -18.26 -9.72
CA LEU A 216 -2.75 -17.63 -9.99
C LEU A 216 -2.34 -17.66 -11.47
N LEU A 217 -2.73 -18.72 -12.21
CA LEU A 217 -2.55 -18.81 -13.66
C LEU A 217 -3.48 -17.83 -14.39
N ASP A 218 -4.75 -17.78 -13.99
CA ASP A 218 -5.76 -16.87 -14.57
C ASP A 218 -5.39 -15.39 -14.31
N ASP A 219 -4.76 -15.11 -13.17
CA ASP A 219 -4.21 -13.79 -12.80
C ASP A 219 -2.86 -13.47 -13.48
N GLY A 220 -2.31 -14.41 -14.26
CA GLY A 220 -1.04 -14.25 -14.98
C GLY A 220 0.20 -14.18 -14.08
N ILE A 221 0.08 -14.60 -12.82
CA ILE A 221 1.18 -14.67 -11.84
C ILE A 221 2.02 -15.93 -12.08
N LEU A 222 1.36 -17.03 -12.46
CA LEU A 222 2.01 -18.28 -12.86
C LEU A 222 2.00 -18.46 -14.37
N THR A 223 3.03 -19.10 -14.91
CA THR A 223 3.02 -19.58 -16.29
C THR A 223 2.34 -20.95 -16.39
N GLN A 224 1.87 -21.31 -17.59
CA GLN A 224 1.20 -22.59 -17.85
C GLN A 224 2.07 -23.80 -17.44
N ASP A 225 3.37 -23.73 -17.71
CA ASP A 225 4.33 -24.80 -17.40
C ASP A 225 4.53 -24.97 -15.88
N GLU A 226 4.56 -23.87 -15.13
CA GLU A 226 4.66 -23.89 -13.66
C GLU A 226 3.39 -24.45 -13.02
N PHE A 227 2.23 -24.16 -13.61
CA PHE A 227 0.95 -24.68 -13.16
C PHE A 227 0.87 -26.19 -13.37
N ASP A 228 1.26 -26.67 -14.56
CA ASP A 228 1.21 -28.08 -14.90
C ASP A 228 2.21 -28.92 -14.07
N ALA A 229 3.38 -28.36 -13.74
CA ALA A 229 4.32 -28.99 -12.81
C ALA A 229 3.72 -29.16 -11.40
N LYS A 230 3.06 -28.12 -10.88
CA LYS A 230 2.40 -28.15 -9.56
C LYS A 230 1.19 -29.07 -9.55
N LYS A 231 0.37 -29.05 -10.60
CA LYS A 231 -0.78 -29.94 -10.78
C LYS A 231 -0.38 -31.41 -10.78
N LYS A 232 0.72 -31.77 -11.45
CA LYS A 232 1.22 -33.15 -11.47
C LYS A 232 1.75 -33.57 -10.09
N GLN A 233 2.46 -32.69 -9.40
CA GLN A 233 2.94 -32.93 -8.03
C GLN A 233 1.80 -33.17 -7.05
N LEU A 234 0.67 -32.47 -7.22
CA LEU A 234 -0.51 -32.57 -6.37
C LEU A 234 -1.39 -33.79 -6.67
N LEU A 235 -1.40 -34.28 -7.91
CA LEU A 235 -2.19 -35.46 -8.30
C LEU A 235 -1.48 -36.80 -8.02
N ASP A 236 -0.16 -36.77 -7.78
CA ASP A 236 0.67 -37.96 -7.52
C ASP A 236 0.91 -38.18 -6.01
N MET A 237 0.18 -37.42 -5.15
CA MET A 237 0.14 -37.54 -3.69
C MET A 237 -1.05 -38.39 -3.22
#